data_AF-A0AA43I3T0-F1
#
_entry.id   AF-A0AA43I3T0-F1
#
_cell.length_a   1.000
_cell.length_b   1.000
_cell.length_c   1.000
_cell.angle_alpha   90.00
_cell.angle_beta   90.00
_cell.angle_gamma   90.00
#
_symmetry.space_group_name_H-M   'P 1'
#
loop_
_entity.id
_entity.type
_entity.pdbx_description
1 polymer ?
#
loop_
_entity_poly.entity_id
_entity_poly.type
_entity_poly.pdbx_seq_one_letter_code
_entity_poly.pdbx_strand_id
1 'polypeptide(L)'
;MENERSATILIGGDEFTLLLTTRATKEIAARYGGLENLGDKLMKSENVEMALSEIVWLITILANQSILIHNIKNKDNKKDLLTEDEVEILTTPADLAQYKEAIMTALYKGAKRNIESEQDPKNVVVE
;
A
#
# COMPACT_ATOMS: atom_id res chain seq x y z
N MET A 1 -19.17 -2.82 -0.40
CA MET A 1 -18.31 -2.81 -1.61
C MET A 1 -16.97 -2.09 -1.36
N GLU A 2 -16.39 -2.15 -0.15
CA GLU A 2 -15.07 -1.53 0.14
C GLU A 2 -13.88 -2.52 0.00
N ASN A 3 -14.15 -3.80 -0.26
CA ASN A 3 -13.17 -4.89 -0.16
C ASN A 3 -12.36 -5.19 -1.44
N GLU A 4 -12.63 -4.48 -2.54
CA GLU A 4 -11.98 -4.77 -3.82
C GLU A 4 -10.64 -4.05 -4.01
N ARG A 5 -10.30 -3.06 -3.15
CA ARG A 5 -9.09 -2.22 -3.30
C ARG A 5 -8.09 -2.30 -2.15
N SER A 6 -8.35 -3.15 -1.18
CA SER A 6 -7.57 -3.23 0.05
C SER A 6 -6.97 -4.62 0.28
N ALA A 7 -5.97 -4.62 1.15
CA ALA A 7 -5.58 -5.79 1.93
C ALA A 7 -5.69 -5.42 3.41
N THR A 8 -5.85 -6.43 4.26
CA THR A 8 -5.96 -6.24 5.70
C THR A 8 -4.80 -6.98 6.37
N ILE A 9 -4.23 -6.37 7.39
CA ILE A 9 -3.16 -6.95 8.22
C ILE A 9 -3.47 -6.72 9.70
N LEU A 10 -2.78 -7.45 10.57
CA LEU A 10 -2.83 -7.27 12.01
C LEU A 10 -1.50 -6.71 12.49
N ILE A 11 -1.49 -5.61 13.24
CA ILE A 11 -0.30 -5.02 13.88
C ILE A 11 -0.61 -4.87 15.37
N GLY A 12 0.21 -5.45 16.25
CA GLY A 12 -0.03 -5.35 17.70
C GLY A 12 -1.37 -5.93 18.19
N GLY A 13 -2.03 -6.78 17.38
CA GLY A 13 -3.36 -7.32 17.65
C GLY A 13 -4.52 -6.50 17.09
N ASP A 14 -4.25 -5.32 16.52
CA ASP A 14 -5.25 -4.46 15.89
C ASP A 14 -5.29 -4.64 14.37
N GLU A 15 -6.50 -4.54 13.80
CA GLU A 15 -6.71 -4.69 12.35
C GLU A 15 -6.50 -3.37 11.60
N PHE A 16 -5.63 -3.40 10.59
CA PHE A 16 -5.34 -2.26 9.72
C PHE A 16 -5.61 -2.58 8.26
N THR A 17 -6.26 -1.64 7.58
CA THR A 17 -6.55 -1.73 6.15
C THR A 17 -5.47 -1.00 5.35
N LEU A 18 -4.75 -1.75 4.51
CA LEU A 18 -3.79 -1.21 3.57
C LEU A 18 -4.51 -0.66 2.33
N LEU A 19 -4.28 0.62 2.03
CA LEU A 19 -4.89 1.30 0.89
C LEU A 19 -3.85 2.07 0.07
N LEU A 20 -3.81 1.79 -1.23
CA LEU A 20 -3.07 2.62 -2.17
C LEU A 20 -3.94 3.81 -2.60
N THR A 21 -3.72 4.95 -1.96
CA THR A 21 -4.35 6.23 -2.33
C THR A 21 -3.43 7.05 -3.23
N THR A 22 -3.95 8.10 -3.87
CA THR A 22 -3.12 9.06 -4.63
C THR A 22 -1.98 9.65 -3.80
N ARG A 23 -2.20 9.88 -2.49
CA ARG A 23 -1.14 10.36 -1.60
C ARG A 23 -0.04 9.31 -1.43
N ALA A 24 -0.40 8.08 -1.08
CA ALA A 24 0.56 6.98 -0.96
C ALA A 24 1.31 6.74 -2.28
N THR A 25 0.62 6.77 -3.42
CA THR A 25 1.25 6.64 -4.74
C THR A 25 2.31 7.71 -4.98
N LYS A 26 2.05 8.97 -4.63
CA LYS A 26 3.04 10.05 -4.76
C LYS A 26 4.26 9.82 -3.87
N GLU A 27 4.05 9.40 -2.63
CA GLU A 27 5.15 9.16 -1.68
C GLU A 27 6.01 7.96 -2.14
N ILE A 28 5.37 6.88 -2.62
CA ILE A 28 6.06 5.73 -3.20
C ILE A 28 6.82 6.13 -4.48
N ALA A 29 6.19 6.88 -5.39
CA ALA A 29 6.84 7.32 -6.62
C ALA A 29 8.03 8.25 -6.35
N ALA A 30 7.96 9.12 -5.33
CA ALA A 30 9.07 9.97 -4.94
C ALA A 30 10.28 9.16 -4.41
N ARG A 31 10.03 8.04 -3.72
CA ARG A 31 11.09 7.19 -3.13
C ARG A 31 11.71 6.21 -4.12
N TYR A 32 10.90 5.62 -5.01
CA TYR A 32 11.34 4.55 -5.92
C TYR A 32 11.34 4.95 -7.41
N GLY A 33 10.90 6.15 -7.75
CA GLY A 33 10.79 6.61 -9.14
C GLY A 33 9.60 6.00 -9.91
N GLY A 34 8.68 5.32 -9.23
CA GLY A 34 7.52 4.66 -9.85
C GLY A 34 7.03 3.45 -9.03
N LEU A 35 5.81 2.98 -9.29
CA LEU A 35 5.26 1.76 -8.67
C LEU A 35 5.90 0.50 -9.27
N GLU A 36 6.25 0.56 -10.55
CA GLU A 36 6.97 -0.46 -11.30
C GLU A 36 8.35 -0.78 -10.71
N ASN A 37 9.06 0.25 -10.25
CA ASN A 37 10.39 0.11 -9.63
C ASN A 37 10.31 -0.46 -8.21
N LEU A 38 9.19 -0.23 -7.51
CA LEU A 38 8.96 -0.79 -6.19
C LEU A 38 8.87 -2.32 -6.24
N GLY A 39 8.11 -2.87 -7.19
CA GLY A 39 7.96 -4.33 -7.33
C GLY A 39 9.30 -5.04 -7.53
N ASP A 40 10.15 -4.47 -8.39
CA ASP A 40 11.50 -4.96 -8.63
C ASP A 40 12.38 -4.93 -7.37
N LYS A 41 12.32 -3.84 -6.60
CA LYS A 41 13.11 -3.68 -5.38
C LYS A 41 12.66 -4.62 -4.25
N LEU A 42 11.36 -4.88 -4.12
CA LEU A 42 10.82 -5.85 -3.16
C LEU A 42 11.18 -7.30 -3.49
N MET A 43 11.43 -7.62 -4.75
CA MET A 43 11.78 -8.98 -5.19
C MET A 43 13.30 -9.24 -5.20
N LYS A 44 14.12 -8.21 -5.40
CA LYS A 44 15.57 -8.32 -5.60
C LYS A 44 16.43 -7.92 -4.41
N SER A 45 15.83 -7.57 -3.26
CA SER A 45 16.62 -7.13 -2.10
C SER A 45 17.41 -8.28 -1.47
N GLU A 46 18.73 -8.27 -1.65
CA GLU A 46 19.67 -9.24 -1.05
C GLU A 46 20.06 -8.88 0.40
N ASN A 47 19.84 -7.63 0.81
CA ASN A 47 20.08 -7.16 2.18
C ASN A 47 18.78 -7.20 2.99
N VAL A 48 18.75 -8.07 4.00
CA VAL A 48 17.59 -8.30 4.87
C VAL A 48 17.21 -7.05 5.65
N GLU A 49 18.17 -6.32 6.23
CA GLU A 49 17.91 -5.12 7.02
C GLU A 49 17.22 -4.03 6.19
N MET A 50 17.73 -3.80 4.97
CA MET A 50 17.08 -2.87 4.04
C MET A 50 15.69 -3.36 3.63
N ALA A 51 15.52 -4.66 3.37
CA ALA A 51 14.21 -5.21 3.00
C ALA A 51 13.18 -5.03 4.12
N LEU A 52 13.56 -5.26 5.38
CA LEU A 52 12.67 -5.07 6.54
C LEU A 52 12.29 -3.60 6.70
N SER A 53 13.27 -2.69 6.60
CA SER A 53 13.02 -1.24 6.69
C SER A 53 12.05 -0.77 5.61
N GLU A 54 12.17 -1.27 4.38
CA GLU A 54 11.27 -0.89 3.28
C GLU A 54 9.86 -1.47 3.48
N ILE A 55 9.73 -2.69 4.03
CA ILE A 55 8.41 -3.28 4.36
C ILE A 55 7.73 -2.47 5.46
N VAL A 56 8.45 -2.13 6.54
CA VAL A 56 7.95 -1.30 7.64
C VAL A 56 7.44 0.04 7.11
N TRP A 57 8.25 0.72 6.29
CA TRP A 57 7.86 1.99 5.68
C TRP A 57 6.60 1.86 4.82
N LEU A 58 6.54 0.85 3.95
CA LEU A 58 5.38 0.62 3.07
C LEU A 58 4.10 0.33 3.86
N ILE A 59 4.18 -0.51 4.90
CA ILE A 59 3.06 -0.81 5.77
C ILE A 59 2.57 0.45 6.46
N THR A 60 3.48 1.22 7.04
CA THR A 60 3.16 2.47 7.73
C THR A 60 2.41 3.42 6.81
N ILE A 61 2.94 3.65 5.59
CA ILE A 61 2.32 4.55 4.60
C ILE A 61 0.93 4.06 4.17
N LEU A 62 0.79 2.77 3.83
CA LEU A 62 -0.46 2.20 3.29
C LEU A 62 -1.54 2.07 4.36
N ALA A 63 -1.19 1.63 5.58
CA ALA A 63 -2.13 1.52 6.70
C ALA A 63 -2.64 2.90 7.12
N ASN A 64 -1.74 3.88 7.22
CA ASN A 64 -2.10 5.25 7.59
C ASN A 64 -3.10 5.90 6.64
N GLN A 65 -3.18 5.47 5.38
CA GLN A 65 -4.19 6.01 4.47
C GLN A 65 -5.62 5.75 4.95
N SER A 66 -5.88 4.55 5.48
CA SER A 66 -7.21 4.21 6.02
C SER A 66 -7.55 5.07 7.26
N ILE A 67 -6.56 5.28 8.12
CA ILE A 67 -6.66 6.11 9.32
C ILE A 67 -6.91 7.58 8.95
N LEU A 68 -6.17 8.10 7.97
CA LEU A 68 -6.34 9.47 7.48
C LEU A 68 -7.73 9.67 6.87
N ILE A 69 -8.23 8.71 6.09
CA ILE A 69 -9.60 8.75 5.54
C ILE A 69 -10.63 8.78 6.68
N HIS A 70 -10.45 7.94 7.71
CA HIS A 70 -11.29 7.96 8.91
C HIS A 70 -11.26 9.33 9.59
N ASN A 71 -10.07 9.90 9.81
CA ASN A 71 -9.88 11.19 10.49
C ASN A 71 -10.48 12.37 9.72
N ILE A 72 -10.50 12.31 8.39
CA ILE A 72 -11.17 13.32 7.54
C ILE A 72 -12.69 13.27 7.74
N LYS A 73 -13.26 12.06 7.82
CA LYS A 73 -14.71 11.84 7.97
C LYS A 73 -15.20 12.00 9.40
N ASN A 74 -14.34 11.80 10.39
CA ASN A 74 -14.68 11.78 11.83
C ASN A 74 -13.80 12.77 12.61
N LYS A 75 -14.10 14.07 12.49
CA LYS A 75 -13.25 15.13 13.05
C LYS A 75 -13.13 15.10 14.58
N ASP A 76 -14.17 14.63 15.26
CA ASP A 76 -14.26 14.59 16.72
C ASP A 76 -13.79 13.26 17.34
N ASN A 77 -13.49 12.26 16.50
CA ASN A 77 -13.01 10.94 16.92
C ASN A 77 -11.84 10.50 16.03
N LYS A 78 -10.76 11.27 16.11
CA LYS A 78 -9.54 10.98 15.37
C LYS A 78 -8.78 9.83 16.02
N LYS A 79 -8.19 9.01 15.17
CA LYS A 79 -7.25 7.96 15.52
C LYS A 79 -5.82 8.45 15.27
N ASP A 80 -4.90 8.02 16.09
CA ASP A 80 -3.48 8.28 15.89
C ASP A 80 -2.95 7.53 14.68
N LEU A 81 -1.95 8.11 14.03
CA LEU A 81 -1.26 7.49 12.90
C LEU A 81 -0.19 6.55 13.43
N LEU A 82 0.02 5.46 12.71
CA LEU A 82 1.16 4.57 12.94
C LEU A 82 2.46 5.28 12.58
N THR A 83 3.48 5.05 13.39
CA THR A 83 4.88 5.37 13.12
C THR A 83 5.65 4.11 12.71
N GLU A 84 6.78 4.29 12.04
CA GLU A 84 7.66 3.17 11.67
C GLU A 84 8.16 2.43 12.92
N ASP A 85 8.56 3.17 13.97
CA ASP A 85 8.97 2.61 15.26
C ASP A 85 7.87 1.75 15.91
N GLU A 86 6.61 2.18 15.89
CA GLU A 86 5.49 1.38 16.41
C GLU A 86 5.31 0.09 15.59
N VAL A 87 5.40 0.18 14.27
CA VAL A 87 5.30 -1.01 13.41
C VAL A 87 6.46 -1.97 13.67
N GLU A 88 7.68 -1.49 13.85
CA GLU A 88 8.84 -2.34 14.17
C GLU A 88 8.69 -3.04 15.52
N ILE A 89 8.19 -2.34 16.54
CA ILE A 89 8.07 -2.88 17.90
C ILE A 89 6.87 -3.83 18.02
N LEU A 90 5.78 -3.57 17.29
CA LEU A 90 4.52 -4.33 17.38
C LEU A 90 4.43 -5.50 16.40
N THR A 91 5.49 -5.80 15.66
CA THR A 91 5.54 -6.88 14.67
C THR A 91 6.71 -7.81 14.89
N THR A 92 6.61 -9.01 14.34
CA THR A 92 7.69 -10.00 14.32
C THR A 92 8.22 -10.19 12.90
N PRO A 93 9.43 -10.75 12.74
CA PRO A 93 9.96 -11.08 11.41
C PRO A 93 9.04 -11.98 10.57
N ALA A 94 8.21 -12.81 11.22
CA ALA A 94 7.23 -13.66 10.54
C ALA A 94 6.07 -12.84 9.95
N ASP A 95 5.57 -11.84 10.69
CA ASP A 95 4.50 -10.96 10.23
C ASP A 95 4.94 -10.18 8.98
N LEU A 96 6.16 -9.67 8.98
CA LEU A 96 6.73 -8.90 7.87
C LEU A 96 6.79 -9.70 6.56
N ALA A 97 7.00 -11.02 6.63
CA ALA A 97 6.94 -11.89 5.47
C ALA A 97 5.52 -11.96 4.88
N GLN A 98 4.50 -12.05 5.72
CA GLN A 98 3.08 -12.06 5.30
C GLN A 98 2.64 -10.70 4.75
N TYR A 99 3.16 -9.61 5.34
CA TYR A 99 2.86 -8.26 4.90
C TYR A 99 3.33 -7.98 3.48
N LYS A 100 4.40 -8.62 2.99
CA LYS A 100 4.81 -8.49 1.60
C LYS A 100 3.69 -8.85 0.62
N GLU A 101 2.96 -9.93 0.88
CA GLU A 101 1.81 -10.34 0.05
C GLU A 101 0.64 -9.35 0.16
N ALA A 102 0.38 -8.85 1.37
CA ALA A 102 -0.67 -7.85 1.62
C ALA A 102 -0.36 -6.51 0.91
N ILE A 103 0.89 -6.05 0.96
CA ILE A 103 1.37 -4.87 0.22
C ILE A 103 1.13 -5.08 -1.27
N MET A 104 1.64 -6.17 -1.84
CA MET A 104 1.49 -6.45 -3.27
C MET A 104 0.01 -6.49 -3.69
N THR A 105 -0.84 -7.08 -2.85
CA THR A 105 -2.28 -7.13 -3.06
C THR A 105 -2.91 -5.74 -3.05
N ALA A 106 -2.60 -4.91 -2.06
CA ALA A 106 -3.12 -3.54 -1.95
C ALA A 106 -2.64 -2.67 -3.13
N LEU A 107 -1.38 -2.80 -3.53
CA LEU A 107 -0.82 -2.09 -4.67
C LEU A 107 -1.51 -2.49 -5.98
N TYR A 108 -1.60 -3.80 -6.25
CA TYR A 108 -2.23 -4.32 -7.47
C TYR A 108 -3.70 -3.89 -7.57
N LYS A 109 -4.46 -4.09 -6.49
CA LYS A 109 -5.89 -3.73 -6.46
C LYS A 109 -6.10 -2.22 -6.57
N GLY A 110 -5.23 -1.40 -5.99
CA GLY A 110 -5.27 0.05 -6.11
C GLY A 110 -4.88 0.56 -7.50
N ALA A 111 -3.94 -0.11 -8.17
CA ALA A 111 -3.49 0.23 -9.51
C ALA A 111 -4.44 -0.24 -10.62
N LYS A 112 -5.29 -1.25 -10.37
CA LYS A 112 -6.15 -1.89 -11.39
C LYS A 112 -7.15 -0.93 -12.08
N ARG A 113 -7.50 0.21 -11.47
CA ARG A 113 -8.31 1.28 -12.13
C ARG A 113 -7.49 2.32 -12.90
N ASN A 114 -6.15 2.29 -12.85
CA ASN A 114 -5.29 3.12 -13.72
C ASN A 114 -4.93 2.38 -15.03
N ILE A 115 -5.14 1.07 -15.12
CA ILE A 115 -4.79 0.25 -16.30
C ILE A 115 -6.02 -0.01 -17.20
N GLU A 116 -7.25 0.18 -16.71
CA GLU A 116 -8.47 0.24 -17.55
C GLU A 116 -8.67 1.63 -18.16
N SER A 117 -7.62 2.21 -18.73
CA SER A 117 -7.75 3.32 -19.68
C SER A 117 -7.06 2.90 -20.97
N GLU A 118 -7.88 2.67 -21.98
CA GLU A 118 -7.58 2.30 -23.38
C GLU A 118 -7.29 0.82 -23.68
N GLN A 119 -8.34 0.10 -24.10
CA GLN A 119 -8.48 -0.28 -25.52
C GLN A 119 -9.97 -0.22 -25.89
N ASP A 120 -10.46 0.99 -26.15
CA ASP A 120 -11.65 1.14 -26.99
C ASP A 120 -11.12 1.14 -28.44
N PRO A 121 -11.35 0.08 -29.25
CA PRO A 121 -10.97 0.12 -30.65
C PRO A 121 -11.86 1.16 -31.34
N LYS A 122 -11.31 2.36 -31.56
CA LYS A 122 -11.91 3.40 -32.38
C LYS A 122 -12.40 2.79 -33.70
N ASN A 123 -13.71 2.94 -33.93
CA ASN A 123 -14.47 2.73 -35.15
C ASN A 123 -13.67 2.37 -36.40
N VAL A 124 -13.94 1.17 -36.91
CA VAL A 124 -13.69 0.79 -38.30
C VAL A 124 -14.37 1.81 -39.20
N VAL A 125 -13.61 2.55 -39.99
CA VAL A 125 -14.13 3.33 -41.11
C VAL A 125 -14.56 2.31 -42.16
N VAL A 126 -15.86 2.29 -42.45
CA VAL A 126 -16.45 1.54 -43.57
C VAL A 126 -16.11 2.31 -44.84
N GLU A 127 -15.40 1.66 -45.76
CA GLU A 127 -15.26 2.10 -47.16
C GLU A 127 -16.36 1.48 -48.01
#